data_AF-A0AAV9JC12-F1
#
_entry.id   AF-A0AAV9JC12-F1
#
_cell.length_a   1.000
_cell.length_b   1.000
_cell.length_c   1.000
_cell.angle_alpha   90.00
_cell.angle_beta   90.00
_cell.angle_gamma   90.00
#
_symmetry.space_group_name_H-M   'P 1'
#
loop_
_entity.id
_entity.type
_entity.pdbx_description
1 polymer ?
#
loop_
_entity_poly.entity_id
_entity_poly.type
_entity_poly.pdbx_seq_one_letter_code
_entity_poly.pdbx_strand_id
1 'polypeptide(L)'
;MAGTGPQHYVEPDELGEERARELYQYYRPPTHERGLPTKDVVFLPYADTVLQAHCQLAALRLNVERAMICLVDKHTQFFLAEATKTLALEDSSQSDAGDGL
;
A
#
# COMPACT_ATOMS: atom_id res chain seq x y z
N MET A 1 -43.32 -4.95 6.90
CA MET A 1 -42.84 -4.68 5.52
C MET A 1 -41.53 -3.93 5.60
N ALA A 2 -40.57 -4.32 4.76
CA ALA A 2 -39.28 -3.73 4.45
C ALA A 2 -38.20 -3.73 5.56
N GLY A 3 -37.32 -4.75 5.49
CA GLY A 3 -36.01 -4.72 6.15
C GLY A 3 -35.05 -3.83 5.37
N THR A 4 -34.43 -2.88 6.07
CA THR A 4 -33.31 -2.08 5.57
C THR A 4 -32.07 -2.96 5.54
N GLY A 5 -31.69 -3.44 4.36
CA GLY A 5 -30.40 -4.08 4.13
C GLY A 5 -29.23 -3.13 4.38
N PRO A 6 -27.99 -3.64 4.50
CA PRO A 6 -26.82 -2.80 4.72
C PRO A 6 -26.68 -1.79 3.58
N GLN A 7 -26.66 -0.50 3.91
CA GLN A 7 -26.38 0.58 2.97
C GLN A 7 -24.97 0.37 2.42
N HIS A 8 -24.87 -0.06 1.17
CA HIS A 8 -23.59 -0.13 0.47
C HIS A 8 -23.11 1.31 0.24
N TYR A 9 -22.16 1.76 1.05
CA TYR A 9 -21.55 3.07 0.86
C TYR A 9 -20.91 3.14 -0.52
N VAL A 10 -21.39 4.08 -1.35
CA VAL A 10 -20.76 4.44 -2.61
C VAL A 10 -20.08 5.78 -2.37
N GLU A 11 -18.76 5.81 -2.44
CA GLU A 11 -18.00 7.04 -2.33
C GLU A 11 -18.36 7.98 -3.50
N PRO A 12 -18.70 9.25 -3.25
CA PRO A 12 -18.93 10.21 -4.33
C PRO A 12 -17.69 10.36 -5.20
N ASP A 13 -17.86 10.39 -6.52
CA ASP A 13 -16.75 10.51 -7.48
C ASP A 13 -15.85 11.72 -7.20
N GLU A 14 -16.46 12.85 -6.82
CA GLU A 14 -15.77 14.10 -6.48
C GLU A 14 -14.82 13.95 -5.30
N LEU A 15 -15.19 13.17 -4.27
CA LEU A 15 -14.35 12.94 -3.10
C LEU A 15 -13.11 12.10 -3.44
N GLY A 16 -13.27 11.11 -4.31
CA GLY A 16 -12.14 10.32 -4.83
C GLY A 16 -11.18 11.18 -5.65
N GLU A 17 -11.70 12.14 -6.43
CA GLU A 17 -10.87 13.09 -7.17
C GLU A 17 -10.12 14.06 -6.26
N GLU A 18 -10.75 14.57 -5.19
CA GLU A 18 -10.10 15.44 -4.22
C GLU A 18 -8.95 14.74 -3.50
N ARG A 19 -9.16 13.50 -3.04
CA ARG A 19 -8.12 12.67 -2.42
C ARG A 19 -6.96 12.39 -3.37
N ALA A 20 -7.26 12.11 -4.63
CA ALA A 20 -6.24 11.93 -5.65
C ALA A 20 -5.43 13.21 -5.86
N ARG A 21 -6.09 14.38 -5.95
CA ARG A 21 -5.39 15.68 -6.08
C ARG A 21 -4.47 15.95 -4.88
N GLU A 22 -4.93 15.71 -3.66
CA GLU A 22 -4.13 15.87 -2.45
C GLU A 22 -2.94 14.90 -2.43
N LEU A 23 -3.15 13.62 -2.77
CA LEU A 23 -2.06 12.65 -2.87
C LEU A 23 -0.94 13.14 -3.80
N TYR A 24 -1.29 13.60 -5.01
CA TYR A 24 -0.32 14.06 -6.00
C TYR A 24 0.33 15.41 -5.67
N GLN A 25 -0.16 16.13 -4.65
CA GLN A 25 0.52 17.30 -4.10
C GLN A 25 1.80 16.91 -3.34
N TYR A 26 1.76 15.79 -2.61
CA TYR A 26 2.85 15.35 -1.71
C TYR A 26 3.65 14.17 -2.24
N TYR A 27 3.04 13.32 -3.06
CA TYR A 27 3.64 12.12 -3.59
C TYR A 27 3.79 12.22 -5.12
N ARG A 28 5.03 12.06 -5.58
CA ARG A 28 5.36 12.00 -7.01
C ARG A 28 5.96 10.62 -7.29
N PRO A 29 5.18 9.67 -7.82
CA PRO A 29 5.68 8.32 -8.06
C PRO A 29 6.86 8.35 -9.07
N PRO A 30 7.91 7.54 -8.87
CA PRO A 30 9.09 7.52 -9.75
C PRO A 30 8.83 7.08 -11.20
N THR A 31 7.61 6.62 -11.53
CA THR A 31 7.23 6.05 -12.83
C THR A 31 6.60 7.04 -13.81
N HIS A 32 6.66 8.34 -13.56
CA HIS A 32 6.14 9.35 -14.50
C HIS A 32 6.95 9.50 -15.81
N GLU A 33 7.78 8.52 -16.18
CA GLU A 33 8.24 8.36 -17.56
C GLU A 33 7.10 7.76 -18.40
N ARG A 34 6.22 8.66 -18.89
CA ARG A 34 5.22 8.47 -19.96
C ARG A 34 5.10 7.04 -20.53
N GLY A 35 4.05 6.31 -20.14
CA GLY A 35 3.52 5.22 -20.99
C GLY A 35 2.99 3.98 -20.29
N LEU A 36 3.17 3.80 -18.98
CA LEU A 36 2.60 2.64 -18.30
C LEU A 36 1.09 2.83 -18.04
N PRO A 37 0.27 1.79 -18.27
CA PRO A 37 -1.17 1.86 -18.01
C PRO A 37 -1.43 2.13 -16.52
N THR A 38 -2.27 3.12 -16.24
CA THR A 38 -2.64 3.62 -14.90
C THR A 38 -3.55 2.65 -14.11
N LYS A 39 -3.44 1.34 -14.34
CA LYS A 39 -4.27 0.30 -13.71
C LYS A 39 -3.45 -0.75 -12.96
N ASP A 40 -2.25 -0.39 -12.54
CA ASP A 40 -1.27 -1.35 -12.02
C ASP A 40 -0.97 -1.12 -10.54
N VAL A 41 -0.62 -2.23 -9.89
CA VAL A 41 0.06 -2.27 -8.60
C VAL A 41 1.51 -1.87 -8.84
N VAL A 42 1.94 -0.76 -8.25
CA VAL A 42 3.30 -0.23 -8.44
C VAL A 42 4.11 -0.43 -7.16
N PHE A 43 5.18 -1.22 -7.26
CA PHE A 43 6.21 -1.30 -6.22
C PHE A 43 7.29 -0.25 -6.48
N LEU A 44 7.68 0.46 -5.44
CA LEU A 44 8.78 1.42 -5.56
C LEU A 44 10.12 0.70 -5.82
N PRO A 45 10.99 1.27 -6.68
CA PRO A 45 12.26 0.64 -7.03
C PRO A 45 13.32 0.68 -5.90
N TYR A 46 13.03 1.37 -4.79
CA TYR A 46 13.95 1.51 -3.65
C TYR A 46 13.21 1.20 -2.35
N ALA A 47 13.84 0.40 -1.49
CA ALA A 47 13.31 0.06 -0.19
C ALA A 47 13.50 1.23 0.80
N ASP A 48 12.42 1.65 1.45
CA ASP A 48 12.46 2.58 2.58
C ASP A 48 12.48 1.79 3.88
N THR A 49 13.66 1.73 4.52
CA THR A 49 13.87 0.92 5.73
C THR A 49 13.05 1.39 6.93
N VAL A 50 12.68 2.68 6.98
CA VAL A 50 11.83 3.21 8.05
C VAL A 50 10.40 2.71 7.86
N LEU A 51 9.87 2.77 6.64
CA LEU A 51 8.54 2.26 6.33
C LEU A 51 8.47 0.73 6.45
N GLN A 52 9.53 0.01 6.07
CA GLN A 52 9.62 -1.44 6.27
C GLN A 52 9.67 -1.81 7.76
N ALA A 53 10.42 -1.07 8.59
CA ALA A 53 10.44 -1.29 10.04
C ALA A 53 9.03 -1.08 10.66
N HIS A 54 8.27 -0.10 10.17
CA HIS A 54 6.88 0.09 10.59
C HIS A 54 5.99 -1.09 10.16
N CYS A 55 6.15 -1.59 8.94
CA CYS A 55 5.45 -2.79 8.48
C CYS A 55 5.80 -4.00 9.37
N GLN A 56 7.08 -4.21 9.66
CA GLN A 56 7.54 -5.33 10.49
C GLN A 56 6.99 -5.23 11.91
N LEU A 57 7.00 -4.02 12.50
CA LEU A 57 6.38 -3.77 13.80
C LEU A 57 4.89 -4.11 13.78
N ALA A 58 4.16 -3.73 12.73
CA ALA A 58 2.75 -4.08 12.58
C ALA A 58 2.54 -5.60 12.45
N ALA A 59 3.36 -6.29 11.65
CA ALA A 59 3.32 -7.74 11.49
C ALA A 59 3.53 -8.46 12.84
N LEU A 60 4.50 -7.99 13.63
CA LEU A 60 4.77 -8.50 14.98
C LEU A 60 3.61 -8.22 15.95
N ARG A 61 3.11 -6.98 15.99
CA ARG A 61 2.08 -6.53 16.95
C ARG A 61 0.70 -7.12 16.68
N LEU A 62 0.36 -7.30 15.41
CA LEU A 62 -0.93 -7.85 14.99
C LEU A 62 -0.87 -9.37 14.77
N ASN A 63 0.32 -9.97 14.91
CA ASN A 63 0.59 -11.38 14.66
C ASN A 63 0.16 -11.85 13.25
N VAL A 64 0.27 -10.99 12.24
CA VAL A 64 -0.02 -11.32 10.83
C VAL A 64 1.26 -11.72 10.09
N GLU A 65 1.14 -12.51 9.04
CA GLU A 65 2.31 -12.95 8.23
C GLU A 65 3.03 -11.77 7.59
N ARG A 66 2.28 -10.85 6.98
CA ARG A 66 2.81 -9.72 6.22
C ARG A 66 2.00 -8.46 6.47
N ALA A 67 2.70 -7.32 6.52
CA ALA A 67 2.10 -6.00 6.57
C ALA A 67 2.67 -5.14 5.43
N MET A 68 1.84 -4.22 4.93
CA MET A 68 2.15 -3.35 3.80
C MET A 68 1.71 -1.93 4.08
N ILE A 69 2.47 -0.95 3.60
CA ILE A 69 2.07 0.45 3.54
C ILE A 69 1.89 0.82 2.07
N CYS A 70 0.70 1.31 1.74
CA CYS A 70 0.37 1.73 0.38
C CYS A 70 -0.33 3.08 0.32
N LEU A 71 -0.14 3.79 -0.78
CA LEU A 71 -0.94 4.95 -1.18
C LEU A 71 -1.92 4.49 -2.24
N VAL A 72 -3.21 4.81 -2.06
CA VAL A 72 -4.28 4.37 -2.95
C VAL A 72 -4.92 5.61 -3.56
N ASP A 73 -5.00 5.65 -4.89
CA ASP A 73 -5.84 6.59 -5.62
C ASP A 73 -7.03 5.87 -6.29
N LYS A 74 -7.80 6.58 -7.10
CA LYS A 74 -8.99 6.03 -7.79
C LYS A 74 -8.69 4.83 -8.71
N HIS A 75 -7.46 4.71 -9.21
CA HIS A 75 -7.07 3.79 -10.28
C HIS A 75 -5.79 2.99 -9.98
N THR A 76 -4.99 3.42 -9.02
CA THR A 76 -3.62 2.98 -8.79
C THR A 76 -3.37 2.75 -7.32
N GLN A 77 -2.62 1.68 -7.02
CA GLN A 77 -2.12 1.41 -5.68
C GLN A 77 -0.59 1.37 -5.71
N PHE A 78 0.03 2.28 -4.96
CA PHE A 78 1.48 2.37 -4.81
C PHE A 78 1.89 1.67 -3.51
N PHE A 79 2.63 0.57 -3.59
CA PHE A 79 3.22 -0.08 -2.43
C PHE A 79 4.54 0.60 -2.10
N LEU A 80 4.57 1.26 -0.95
CA LEU A 80 5.74 1.99 -0.47
C LEU A 80 6.70 1.07 0.28
N ALA A 81 6.14 0.13 1.04
CA ALA A 81 6.91 -0.84 1.80
C ALA A 81 6.05 -2.07 2.11
N GLU A 82 6.75 -3.18 2.32
CA GLU A 82 6.20 -4.39 2.90
C GLU A 82 7.22 -4.99 3.87
N ALA A 83 6.74 -5.73 4.86
CA ALA A 83 7.59 -6.55 5.69
C ALA A 83 6.79 -7.69 6.35
N THR A 84 7.52 -8.74 6.67
CA THR A 84 7.09 -9.84 7.53
C THR A 84 7.73 -9.71 8.90
N LYS A 85 7.51 -10.68 9.79
CA LYS A 85 8.05 -10.64 11.16
C LYS A 85 9.58 -10.75 11.17
N THR A 86 10.15 -11.48 10.23
CA THR A 86 11.58 -11.85 10.19
C THR A 86 12.37 -11.15 9.09
N LEU A 87 11.74 -10.24 8.32
CA LEU A 87 12.43 -9.47 7.29
C LEU A 87 13.70 -8.79 7.85
N ALA A 88 14.84 -9.02 7.20
CA ALA A 88 16.06 -8.28 7.52
C ALA A 88 15.99 -6.88 6.90
N LEU A 89 16.01 -5.84 7.74
CA LEU A 89 15.90 -4.44 7.28
C LEU A 89 17.15 -3.96 6.52
N GLU A 90 18.28 -4.62 6.72
CA GLU A 90 19.54 -4.33 6.02
C GLU A 90 19.67 -5.04 4.67
N ASP A 91 18.92 -6.14 4.48
CA ASP A 91 18.84 -6.90 3.23
C ASP A 91 17.42 -7.47 3.10
N SER A 92 16.53 -6.72 2.43
CA SER A 92 15.13 -7.10 2.28
C SER A 92 14.89 -8.33 1.41
N SER A 93 15.94 -8.96 0.86
CA SER A 93 15.83 -10.27 0.22
C SER A 93 15.83 -11.44 1.22
N GLN A 94 16.16 -11.17 2.49
CA GLN A 94 16.24 -12.17 3.55
C GLN A 94 15.01 -12.12 4.46
N SER A 95 14.31 -13.24 4.56
CA SER A 95 13.26 -13.49 5.55
C SER A 95 13.13 -15.00 5.78
N ASP A 96 12.55 -15.42 6.90
CA ASP A 96 12.33 -16.83 7.18
C ASP A 96 11.29 -17.42 6.21
N ALA A 97 11.50 -18.66 5.78
CA ALA A 97 10.62 -19.34 4.82
C ALA A 97 9.15 -19.49 5.29
N GLY A 98 8.87 -19.30 6.58
CA GLY A 98 7.52 -19.37 7.16
C GLY A 98 6.71 -18.07 7.06
N ASP A 99 7.31 -16.97 6.60
CA ASP A 99 6.72 -15.64 6.68
C ASP A 99 5.99 -15.19 5.39
N GLY A 100 6.05 -15.98 4.31
CA GLY A 100 5.21 -15.80 3.12
C GLY A 100 5.60 -14.62 2.21
N LEU A 101 6.89 -14.25 2.17
CA LEU A 101 7.49 -13.37 1.15
C LEU A 101 8.11 -14.19 0.00
#